data_AF-A0A968HPJ2-F1
#
_entry.id   AF-A0A968HPJ2-F1
#
_cell.length_a   1.000
_cell.length_b   1.000
_cell.length_c   1.000
_cell.angle_alpha   90.00
_cell.angle_beta   90.00
_cell.angle_gamma   90.00
#
_symmetry.space_group_name_H-M   'P 1'
#
loop_
_entity.id
_entity.type
_entity.pdbx_description
1 polymer ?
#
loop_
_entity_poly.entity_id
_entity_poly.type
_entity_poly.pdbx_seq_one_letter_code
_entity_poly.pdbx_strand_id
1 'polypeptide(L)' 'IVAGCTNSEIAERLYITVGTVKTHVRNVLEKLCAHDRTQAAVRALRAGLIS' A
#
# COMPACT_ATOMS: atom_id res chain seq x y z
N ILE A 1 2.02 -0.57 3.56
CA ILE A 1 2.95 0.26 2.75
C ILE A 1 3.85 1.11 3.64
N VAL A 2 3.28 1.87 4.59
CA VAL A 2 3.99 2.87 5.39
C VAL A 2 4.86 2.26 6.49
N ALA A 3 4.46 1.11 7.04
CA ALA A 3 5.28 0.33 7.97
C ALA A 3 6.51 -0.35 7.31
N GLY A 4 6.89 0.02 6.09
CA GLY A 4 8.06 -0.56 5.40
C GLY A 4 7.88 -1.98 4.87
N CYS A 5 6.81 -2.70 5.22
CA CYS A 5 6.63 -4.10 4.80
C CYS A 5 6.70 -4.29 3.27
N THR A 6 7.27 -5.42 2.88
CA THR A 6 7.27 -5.97 1.52
C THR A 6 5.92 -6.61 1.19
N ASN A 7 5.64 -6.81 -0.10
CA ASN A 7 4.38 -7.45 -0.52
C ASN A 7 4.27 -8.90 -0.04
N SER A 8 5.40 -9.59 0.16
CA SER A 8 5.44 -10.96 0.70
C SER A 8 5.05 -10.99 2.17
N GLU A 9 5.56 -10.07 2.99
CA GLU A 9 5.17 -9.99 4.41
C GLU A 9 3.69 -9.61 4.56
N ILE A 10 3.18 -8.73 3.70
CA ILE A 10 1.75 -8.38 3.69
C ILE A 10 0.91 -9.60 3.29
N ALA A 11 1.35 -10.36 2.29
CA ALA A 11 0.69 -11.57 1.82
C ALA A 11 0.61 -12.62 2.94
N GLU A 12 1.70 -12.86 3.65
CA GLU A 12 1.76 -13.78 4.79
C GLU A 12 0.83 -13.34 5.93
N ARG A 13 0.89 -12.06 6.33
CA ARG A 13 0.06 -11.54 7.43
C ARG A 13 -1.44 -11.57 7.14
N LEU A 14 -1.81 -11.40 5.88
CA LEU A 14 -3.20 -11.37 5.44
C LEU A 14 -3.67 -12.72 4.88
N TYR A 15 -2.82 -13.76 4.86
CA TYR A 15 -3.10 -15.07 4.29
C TYR A 15 -3.63 -15.00 2.83
N ILE A 16 -3.08 -14.07 2.04
CA ILE A 16 -3.43 -13.89 0.62
C ILE A 16 -2.20 -14.03 -0.26
N THR A 17 -2.39 -14.17 -1.57
CA THR A 17 -1.25 -14.25 -2.50
C THR A 17 -0.58 -12.89 -2.68
N VAL A 18 0.72 -12.91 -3.01
CA VAL A 18 1.47 -11.70 -3.40
C VAL A 18 0.83 -10.99 -4.60
N GLY A 19 0.23 -11.75 -5.52
CA GLY A 19 -0.53 -11.19 -6.65
C GLY A 19 -1.71 -10.35 -6.18
N THR A 20 -2.49 -10.86 -5.22
CA THR A 20 -3.61 -10.14 -4.58
C THR A 20 -3.12 -8.86 -3.91
N VAL A 21 -2.01 -8.91 -3.18
CA VAL A 21 -1.39 -7.72 -2.56
C VAL A 21 -1.00 -6.67 -3.61
N LYS A 22 -0.38 -7.08 -4.72
CA LYS A 22 -0.01 -6.15 -5.81
C LYS A 22 -1.23 -5.42 -6.37
N THR A 23 -2.34 -6.12 -6.55
CA THR A 23 -3.62 -5.52 -6.99
C THR A 23 -4.13 -4.50 -5.97
N HIS A 24 -4.13 -4.83 -4.68
CA HIS A 24 -4.53 -3.88 -3.64
C HIS A 24 -3.63 -2.63 -3.60
N VAL A 25 -2.30 -2.82 -3.69
CA VAL A 25 -1.35 -1.71 -3.72
C VAL A 25 -1.61 -0.82 -4.92
N ARG A 26 -1.77 -1.39 -6.12
CA ARG A 26 -2.11 -0.62 -7.34
C ARG A 26 -3.39 0.19 -7.15
N ASN A 27 -4.46 -0.42 -6.64
CA ASN A 27 -5.73 0.27 -6.42
C ASN A 27 -5.59 1.41 -5.41
N VAL A 28 -4.78 1.25 -4.36
CA VAL A 28 -4.48 2.32 -3.40
C VAL A 28 -3.68 3.44 -4.05
N LEU A 29 -2.67 3.12 -4.87
CA LEU A 29 -1.90 4.12 -5.62
C LEU A 29 -2.81 4.93 -6.56
N GLU A 30 -3.68 4.26 -7.31
CA GLU A 30 -4.64 4.92 -8.22
C GLU A 30 -5.61 5.82 -7.43
N LYS A 31 -6.19 5.34 -6.32
CA LYS A 31 -7.10 6.13 -5.47
C LYS A 31 -6.43 7.34 -4.83
N LEU A 32 -5.13 7.26 -4.53
CA LEU A 32 -4.36 8.37 -3.97
C LEU A 32 -3.71 9.24 -5.05
N CYS A 33 -3.91 8.92 -6.33
CA CYS A 33 -3.21 9.51 -7.48
C CYS A 33 -1.69 9.58 -7.24
N ALA A 34 -1.11 8.46 -6.79
CA ALA A 34 0.30 8.32 -6.47
C ALA A 34 1.02 7.41 -7.47
N HIS A 35 2.22 7.81 -7.92
CA HIS A 35 3.04 7.04 -8.84
C HIS A 35 3.91 5.97 -8.16
N ASP A 36 4.21 6.17 -6.88
CA ASP A 36 5.01 5.23 -6.10
C ASP A 36 4.49 5.13 -4.65
N ARG A 37 5.00 4.10 -3.97
CA ARG A 37 4.59 3.77 -2.60
C ARG A 37 4.96 4.84 -1.57
N THR A 38 6.00 5.62 -1.81
CA THR A 38 6.45 6.71 -0.93
C THR A 38 5.52 7.90 -1.08
N GLN A 39 5.20 8.29 -2.32
CA GLN A 39 4.23 9.33 -2.59
C GLN A 39 2.85 8.97 -2.03
N ALA A 40 2.42 7.72 -2.16
CA ALA A 40 1.18 7.25 -1.56
C ALA A 40 1.19 7.32 -0.03
N ALA A 41 2.31 6.96 0.61
CA ALA A 41 2.45 7.07 2.06
C ALA A 41 2.32 8.53 2.53
N VAL A 42 3.01 9.46 1.86
CA VAL A 42 2.94 10.90 2.19
C VAL A 42 1.54 11.45 1.97
N ARG A 43 0.88 11.07 0.87
CA ARG A 43 -0.50 11.52 0.58
C ARG A 43 -1.50 10.96 1.58
N ALA A 44 -1.40 9.68 1.92
CA ALA A 44 -2.26 9.06 2.92
C ALA A 44 -2.08 9.68 4.30
N LEU A 45 -0.84 10.01 4.69
CA LEU A 45 -0.55 10.74 5.93
C LEU A 45 -1.16 12.15 5.92
N ARG A 46 -0.96 12.91 4.83
CA ARG A 46 -1.56 14.25 4.67
C ARG A 46 -3.08 14.24 4.64
N ALA A 47 -3.67 13.16 4.11
CA ALA A 47 -5.11 12.97 4.08
C ALA A 47 -5.69 12.44 5.41
N GLY A 48 -4.85 12.18 6.42
CA GLY A 48 -5.30 11.62 7.71
C GLY A 48 -5.82 10.18 7.62
N LEU A 49 -5.53 9.47 6.52
CA LEU A 49 -5.97 8.08 6.30
C LEU A 49 -5.15 7.07 7.11
N ILE A 50 -3.96 7.47 7.55
CA ILE A 50 -3.02 6.69 8.34
C ILE A 50 -2.32 7.64 9.32
N SER A 51 -2.00 7.13 10.51
CA SER A 51 -1.31 7.85 11.60
C SER A 51 -0.01 7.17 11.95
#